data_AF-A0ABD5XTD0-F1
#
_entry.id   AF-A0ABD5XTD0-F1
#
_cell.length_a   1.000
_cell.length_b   1.000
_cell.length_c   1.000
_cell.angle_alpha   90.00
_cell.angle_beta   90.00
_cell.angle_gamma   90.00
#
_symmetry.space_group_name_H-M   'P 1'
#
loop_
_entity.id
_entity.type
_entity.pdbx_description
1 polymer ?
#
loop_
_entity_poly.entity_id
_entity_poly.type
_entity_poly.pdbx_seq_one_letter_code
_entity_poly.pdbx_strand_id
1 'polypeptide(L)'
;MNCIRCGRQAGYNRAVVDTVSGRELGGFCRNCEFEEFGRALDRFSQAERTCVMCDRDGHVGFATWSPALREGDQRLVSEVDYEVTDRTPFLCDEHFHAVTDDDETADEQTGRVTR
;
A
#
# COMPACT_ATOMS: atom_id res chain seq x y z
N MET A 1 0.26 9.72 7.62
CA MET A 1 0.56 8.32 7.26
C MET A 1 1.76 8.29 6.34
N ASN A 2 2.77 7.51 6.68
CA ASN A 2 4.00 7.39 5.91
C ASN A 2 3.92 6.19 4.95
N CYS A 3 4.66 6.27 3.86
CA CYS A 3 4.81 5.20 2.89
C CYS A 3 5.58 4.06 3.55
N ILE A 4 5.04 2.83 3.47
CA ILE A 4 5.68 1.63 4.02
C ILE A 4 7.01 1.27 3.32
N ARG A 5 7.24 1.81 2.11
CA ARG A 5 8.48 1.63 1.36
C ARG A 5 9.42 2.79 1.64
N CYS A 6 9.21 3.95 1.00
CA CYS A 6 10.17 5.05 1.06
C CYS A 6 10.12 5.94 2.32
N GLY A 7 9.28 5.64 3.31
CA GLY A 7 9.15 6.41 4.57
C GLY A 7 8.56 7.84 4.45
N ARG A 8 8.41 8.39 3.25
CA ARG A 8 7.85 9.73 2.99
C ARG A 8 6.33 9.75 3.19
N GLN A 9 5.72 10.94 3.24
CA GLN A 9 4.26 11.07 3.34
C GLN A 9 3.55 10.37 2.16
N ALA A 10 2.67 9.41 2.44
CA ALA A 10 2.02 8.59 1.41
C ALA A 10 0.86 9.32 0.69
N GLY A 11 0.30 10.35 1.32
CA GLY A 11 -0.93 10.99 0.87
C GLY A 11 -2.14 10.05 0.97
N TYR A 12 -3.13 10.25 0.11
CA TYR A 12 -4.37 9.46 0.04
C TYR A 12 -4.39 8.54 -1.19
N ASN A 13 -3.27 7.86 -1.47
CA ASN A 13 -3.20 6.91 -2.58
C ASN A 13 -3.75 5.55 -2.16
N ARG A 14 -3.01 4.84 -1.30
CA ARG A 14 -3.43 3.54 -0.74
C ARG A 14 -3.24 3.50 0.76
N ALA A 15 -4.21 2.96 1.49
CA ALA A 15 -4.06 2.44 2.84
C ALA A 15 -3.53 1.01 2.77
N VAL A 16 -2.54 0.70 3.60
CA VAL A 16 -1.96 -0.64 3.72
C VAL A 16 -2.50 -1.24 5.01
N VAL A 17 -3.22 -2.35 4.88
CA VAL A 17 -3.94 -2.97 6.01
C VAL A 17 -3.62 -4.44 6.13
N ASP A 18 -3.32 -4.87 7.35
CA ASP A 18 -3.27 -6.28 7.69
C ASP A 18 -4.72 -6.81 7.75
N THR A 19 -5.05 -7.77 6.88
CA THR A 19 -6.41 -8.30 6.76
C THR A 19 -6.79 -9.24 7.89
N VAL A 20 -5.81 -9.78 8.62
CA VAL A 20 -6.01 -10.68 9.76
C VAL A 20 -6.34 -9.87 11.00
N SER A 21 -5.54 -8.84 11.29
CA SER A 21 -5.74 -8.01 12.49
C SER A 21 -6.65 -6.81 12.27
N GLY A 22 -6.94 -6.46 11.01
CA GLY A 22 -7.68 -5.24 10.64
C GLY A 22 -6.89 -3.95 10.92
N ARG A 23 -5.59 -4.06 11.21
CA ARG A 23 -4.76 -2.92 11.58
C ARG A 23 -4.20 -2.27 10.32
N GLU A 24 -4.25 -0.95 10.31
CA GLU A 24 -3.51 -0.14 9.35
C GLU A 24 -2.01 -0.20 9.69
N LEU A 25 -1.22 -0.60 8.69
CA LEU A 25 0.24 -0.68 8.78
C LEU A 25 0.90 0.61 8.31
N GLY A 26 0.24 1.35 7.42
CA GLY A 26 0.74 2.59 6.85
C GLY A 26 0.07 2.90 5.52
N GLY A 27 0.72 3.73 4.70
CA GLY A 27 0.25 4.07 3.38
C GLY A 27 1.19 3.53 2.30
N PHE A 28 0.73 3.52 1.05
CA PHE A 28 1.59 3.23 -0.09
C PHE A 28 1.44 4.37 -1.11
N CYS A 29 2.52 5.11 -1.32
CA CYS A 29 2.49 6.33 -2.11
C CYS A 29 2.40 6.00 -3.61
N ARG A 30 1.84 6.94 -4.38
CA ARG A 30 1.61 6.74 -5.82
C ARG A 30 2.87 6.48 -6.62
N ASN A 31 4.00 7.05 -6.20
CA ASN A 31 5.28 6.86 -6.88
C ASN A 31 5.79 5.42 -6.68
N CYS A 32 5.81 4.94 -5.43
CA CYS A 32 6.22 3.56 -5.14
C CYS A 32 5.25 2.54 -5.76
N GLU A 33 3.95 2.83 -5.81
CA GLU A 33 2.99 1.97 -6.53
C GLU A 33 3.30 1.87 -8.01
N PHE A 34 3.62 3.00 -8.65
CA PHE A 34 3.97 3.01 -10.05
C PHE A 34 5.31 2.34 -10.34
N GLU A 35 6.30 2.52 -9.47
CA GLU A 35 7.61 1.87 -9.59
C GLU A 35 7.50 0.34 -9.49
N GLU A 36 6.71 -0.18 -8.54
CA GLU A 36 6.56 -1.63 -8.35
C GLU A 36 5.58 -2.29 -9.30
N PHE A 37 4.40 -1.69 -9.45
CA PHE A 37 3.27 -2.34 -10.10
C PHE A 37 2.85 -1.64 -11.39
N GLY A 38 3.45 -0.50 -11.73
CA GLY A 38 3.05 0.32 -12.86
C GLY A 38 1.58 0.73 -12.74
N ARG A 39 0.72 0.14 -13.58
CA ARG A 39 -0.74 0.34 -13.57
C ARG A 39 -1.52 -0.93 -13.26
N ALA A 40 -0.85 -1.99 -12.80
CA ALA A 40 -1.50 -3.28 -12.56
C ALA A 40 -2.60 -3.18 -11.49
N LEU A 41 -2.40 -2.34 -10.47
CA LEU A 41 -3.35 -2.20 -9.37
C LEU A 41 -4.54 -1.26 -9.69
N ASP A 42 -4.51 -0.50 -10.78
CA ASP A 42 -5.60 0.42 -11.17
C ASP A 42 -6.87 -0.33 -11.59
N ARG A 43 -6.71 -1.53 -12.16
CA ARG A 43 -7.80 -2.35 -12.73
C ARG A 43 -7.98 -3.67 -11.99
N PHE A 44 -7.39 -3.78 -10.80
CA PHE A 44 -7.45 -5.01 -10.04
C PHE A 44 -8.89 -5.27 -9.57
N SER A 45 -9.35 -6.49 -9.78
CA SER A 45 -10.64 -6.98 -9.33
C SER A 45 -10.52 -8.48 -9.18
N GLN A 46 -10.65 -8.98 -7.96
CA GLN A 46 -10.65 -10.41 -7.69
C GLN A 46 -11.60 -10.73 -6.53
N ALA A 47 -12.47 -11.71 -6.75
CA ALA A 47 -13.44 -12.12 -5.73
C ALA A 47 -12.77 -12.80 -4.52
N GLU A 48 -11.63 -13.43 -4.73
CA GLU A 48 -10.87 -14.14 -3.72
C GLU A 48 -9.72 -13.29 -3.18
N ARG A 49 -9.44 -13.44 -1.88
CA ARG A 49 -8.33 -12.74 -1.20
C ARG A 49 -7.01 -13.47 -1.44
N THR A 50 -6.56 -13.53 -2.69
CA THR A 50 -5.26 -14.09 -3.06
C THR A 50 -4.26 -12.99 -3.37
N CYS A 51 -2.99 -13.31 -3.29
CA CYS A 51 -1.91 -12.42 -3.65
C CYS A 51 -1.96 -12.04 -5.14
N VAL A 52 -1.72 -10.78 -5.48
CA VAL A 52 -1.73 -10.33 -6.89
C VAL A 52 -0.53 -10.83 -7.70
N MET A 53 0.47 -11.41 -7.02
CA MET A 53 1.72 -11.88 -7.63
C MET A 53 1.83 -13.42 -7.64
N CYS A 54 0.97 -14.13 -6.90
CA CYS A 54 0.95 -15.60 -6.85
C CYS A 54 -0.37 -16.13 -6.29
N ASP A 55 -0.64 -17.42 -6.39
CA ASP A 55 -1.91 -18.02 -5.95
C ASP A 55 -2.00 -18.27 -4.42
N ARG A 56 -1.13 -17.66 -3.62
CA ARG A 56 -1.19 -17.76 -2.14
C ARG A 56 -2.21 -16.81 -1.53
N ASP A 57 -2.56 -17.05 -0.28
CA ASP A 57 -3.44 -16.17 0.50
C ASP A 57 -2.88 -14.74 0.61
N GLY A 58 -3.78 -13.77 0.43
CA GLY A 58 -3.50 -12.35 0.56
C GLY A 58 -3.66 -11.88 2.01
N HIS A 59 -2.54 -11.61 2.68
CA HIS A 59 -2.49 -11.17 4.07
C HIS A 59 -2.52 -9.64 4.23
N VAL A 60 -2.05 -8.90 3.23
CA VAL A 60 -1.96 -7.44 3.29
C VAL A 60 -2.72 -6.80 2.13
N GLY A 61 -3.69 -5.94 2.44
CA GLY A 61 -4.52 -5.23 1.47
C GLY A 61 -4.02 -3.82 1.16
N PHE A 62 -4.15 -3.41 -0.11
CA PHE A 62 -3.79 -2.08 -0.62
C PHE A 62 -5.06 -1.31 -1.01
N ALA A 63 -5.84 -0.89 -0.02
CA ALA A 63 -7.14 -0.25 -0.22
C ALA A 63 -7.00 1.20 -0.70
N THR A 64 -7.84 1.62 -1.65
CA THR A 64 -7.84 2.99 -2.15
C THR A 64 -8.62 3.90 -1.21
N TRP A 65 -8.06 5.08 -0.90
CA TRP A 65 -8.79 6.11 -0.18
C TRP A 65 -9.90 6.69 -1.05
N SER A 66 -11.09 6.79 -0.50
CA SER A 66 -12.26 7.39 -1.15
C SER A 66 -12.78 8.54 -0.31
N PRO A 67 -13.03 9.72 -0.90
CA PRO A 67 -13.69 10.80 -0.19
C PRO A 67 -15.14 10.40 0.10
N ALA A 68 -15.57 10.60 1.33
CA ALA A 68 -16.95 10.44 1.75
C ALA A 68 -17.46 11.77 2.31
N LEU A 69 -18.61 12.22 1.82
CA LEU A 69 -19.33 13.34 2.41
C LEU A 69 -20.17 12.79 3.55
N ARG A 70 -19.92 13.27 4.77
CA ARG A 70 -20.78 12.98 5.91
C ARG A 70 -21.53 14.24 6.32
N GLU A 71 -22.84 14.10 6.41
CA GLU A 71 -23.71 15.14 6.92
C GLU A 71 -23.59 15.13 8.45
N GLY A 72 -22.92 16.15 9.00
CA GLY A 72 -22.93 16.39 10.45
C GLY A 72 -24.10 17.27 10.84
N ASP A 73 -24.36 17.38 12.14
CA ASP A 73 -25.54 18.05 12.72
C ASP A 73 -25.86 19.46 12.15
N GLN A 74 -24.86 20.19 11.66
CA GLN A 74 -25.03 21.54 11.09
C GLN A 74 -24.17 21.83 9.84
N ARG A 75 -23.43 20.86 9.31
CA ARG A 75 -22.55 21.06 8.14
C ARG A 75 -22.21 19.77 7.42
N LEU A 76 -22.02 19.85 6.10
CA LEU A 76 -21.37 18.81 5.30
C LEU A 76 -19.87 18.82 5.57
N VAL A 77 -19.33 17.69 6.02
CA VAL A 77 -17.89 17.47 6.23
C VAL A 77 -17.40 16.49 5.16
N SER A 78 -16.31 16.85 4.48
CA SER A 78 -15.60 15.92 3.61
C SER A 78 -14.61 15.14 4.44
N GLU A 79 -14.83 13.85 4.56
CA GLU A 79 -13.93 12.90 5.19
C GLU A 79 -13.30 12.01 4.11
N VAL A 80 -12.23 11.32 4.45
CA VAL A 80 -11.59 10.33 3.59
C VAL A 80 -11.53 9.03 4.38
N ASP A 81 -12.00 7.97 3.75
CA ASP A 81 -12.09 6.65 4.34
C ASP A 81 -11.60 5.61 3.31
N TYR A 82 -11.36 4.39 3.73
CA TYR A 82 -11.10 3.28 2.82
C TYR A 82 -11.94 2.07 3.20
N GLU A 83 -12.23 1.25 2.20
CA GLU A 83 -12.91 -0.02 2.40
C GLU A 83 -12.11 -1.14 1.75
N VAL A 84 -11.98 -2.26 2.47
CA VAL A 84 -11.39 -3.48 1.92
C VAL A 84 -12.48 -4.27 1.22
N THR A 85 -12.39 -4.33 -0.11
CA THR A 85 -13.39 -4.93 -1.01
C THR A 85 -12.75 -5.97 -1.92
N ASP A 86 -13.53 -6.56 -2.83
CA ASP A 86 -13.05 -7.42 -3.93
C ASP A 86 -12.21 -6.66 -4.98
N ARG A 87 -12.15 -5.33 -4.89
CA ARG A 87 -11.27 -4.48 -5.70
C ARG A 87 -9.97 -4.11 -5.00
N THR A 88 -9.80 -4.55 -3.75
CA THR A 88 -8.57 -4.34 -3.01
C THR A 88 -7.51 -5.34 -3.46
N PRO A 89 -6.36 -4.91 -3.99
CA PRO A 89 -5.23 -5.78 -4.23
C PRO A 89 -4.68 -6.32 -2.91
N PHE A 90 -4.31 -7.60 -2.89
CA PHE A 90 -3.67 -8.21 -1.72
C PHE A 90 -2.28 -8.76 -2.05
N LEU A 91 -1.39 -8.76 -1.06
CA LEU A 91 -0.11 -9.46 -1.11
C LEU A 91 -0.05 -10.52 -0.02
N CYS A 92 0.59 -11.65 -0.32
CA CYS A 92 1.08 -12.56 0.71
C CYS A 92 2.23 -11.89 1.48
N ASP A 93 2.58 -12.45 2.63
CA ASP A 93 3.65 -11.99 3.51
C ASP A 93 5.01 -11.84 2.80
N GLU A 94 5.39 -12.83 1.99
CA GLU A 94 6.66 -12.83 1.28
C GLU A 94 6.75 -11.71 0.23
N HIS A 95 5.71 -11.56 -0.60
CA HIS A 95 5.68 -10.49 -1.60
C HIS A 95 5.48 -9.10 -0.97
N PHE A 96 4.82 -9.03 0.19
CA PHE A 96 4.75 -7.79 0.96
C PHE A 96 6.14 -7.38 1.47
N HIS A 97 6.89 -8.32 2.05
CA HIS A 97 8.24 -8.07 2.55
C HIS A 97 9.20 -7.63 1.43
N ALA A 98 9.11 -8.26 0.26
CA ALA A 98 9.89 -7.87 -0.90
C ALA A 98 9.66 -6.40 -1.33
N VAL A 99 8.43 -5.89 -1.17
CA VAL A 99 8.10 -4.48 -1.49
C VAL A 99 8.60 -3.50 -0.41
N THR A 100 8.73 -3.94 0.84
CA THR A 100 9.14 -3.07 1.96
C THR A 100 10.65 -3.02 2.20
N ASP A 101 11.38 -4.06 1.83
CA ASP A 101 12.77 -4.26 2.28
C ASP A 101 13.85 -3.71 1.33
N ASP A 102 13.46 -3.03 0.25
CA ASP A 102 14.41 -2.50 -0.75
C ASP A 102 15.34 -1.38 -0.24
N ASP A 103 15.17 -0.87 0.98
CA ASP A 103 15.96 0.24 1.53
C ASP A 103 17.25 -0.17 2.28
N GLU A 104 17.59 -1.47 2.42
CA GLU A 104 18.85 -1.89 3.08
C GLU A 104 20.05 -2.09 2.12
N THR A 105 19.95 -1.79 0.82
CA THR A 105 21.09 -1.97 -0.12
C THR A 105 21.71 -0.69 -0.69
N ALA A 106 21.27 0.49 -0.25
CA ALA A 106 21.75 1.77 -0.78
C ALA A 106 22.97 2.38 -0.04
N ASP A 107 23.48 1.79 1.05
CA ASP A 107 24.58 2.38 1.86
C ASP A 107 25.89 1.57 1.91
N GLU A 108 26.01 0.50 1.13
CA GLU A 108 27.26 -0.30 1.01
C GLU A 108 27.90 -0.21 -0.39
N GLN A 109 28.14 1.00 -0.91
CA GLN A 109 29.05 1.16 -2.04
C GLN A 109 29.71 2.54 -2.20
N THR A 110 30.37 3.07 -1.15
CA THR A 110 31.49 4.01 -1.36
C THR A 110 32.70 3.67 -0.48
N GLY A 111 33.08 2.40 -0.48
CA GLY A 111 34.41 1.97 -0.04
C GLY A 111 35.49 2.29 -1.08
N ARG A 112 36.22 3.39 -0.85
CA ARG A 112 37.68 3.54 -1.04
C ARG A 112 38.29 3.14 -2.41
N VAL A 113 38.73 4.16 -3.16
CA VAL A 113 39.98 4.05 -3.96
C VAL A 113 40.91 5.19 -3.56
N THR A 114 41.88 4.84 -2.71
CA THR A 114 43.16 5.55 -2.60
C THR A 114 44.07 5.07 -3.73
N ARG A 115 44.53 6.00 -4.58
CA ARG A 115 45.94 6.09 -4.98
C ARG A 115 46.24 7.46 -5.57
#